data_AF-A0A523R1B9-F1
#
_entry.id   AF-A0A523R1B9-F1
#
_cell.length_a   1.000
_cell.length_b   1.000
_cell.length_c   1.000
_cell.angle_alpha   90.00
_cell.angle_beta   90.00
_cell.angle_gamma   90.00
#
_symmetry.space_group_name_H-M   'P 1'
#
loop_
_entity.id
_entity.type
_entity.pdbx_description
1 polymer ?
#
loop_
_entity_poly.entity_id
_entity_poly.type
_entity_poly.pdbx_seq_one_letter_code
_entity_poly.pdbx_strand_id
1 'polypeptide(L)'
;MKIKKSFGDKIYIEWIDAYSTDGWTTSEKAMEESNNAFCRTNALYLGESKNFIIVSHTQGDTKDNSVMGVLNIPKKWVRRIK
;
A
#
# COMPACT_ATOMS: atom_id res chain seq x y z
N MET A 1 10.42 -2.86 9.91
CA MET A 1 10.53 -1.43 9.55
C MET A 1 9.57 -0.63 10.42
N LYS A 2 10.01 0.50 10.97
CA LYS A 2 9.20 1.45 11.76
C LYS A 2 9.16 2.77 11.00
N ILE A 3 7.97 3.31 10.75
CA ILE A 3 7.79 4.49 9.89
C ILE A 3 7.79 5.75 10.74
N LYS A 4 8.57 6.77 10.34
CA LYS A 4 8.63 8.08 11.01
C LYS A 4 7.62 9.05 10.37
N LYS A 5 6.33 8.77 10.52
CA LYS A 5 5.21 9.61 10.04
C LYS A 5 4.14 9.69 11.13
N SER A 6 3.46 10.82 11.20
CA SER A 6 2.31 11.06 12.08
C SER A 6 1.01 10.77 11.35
N PHE A 7 -0.07 10.51 12.10
CA PHE A 7 -1.42 10.37 11.53
C PHE A 7 -1.75 11.58 10.65
N GLY A 8 -2.22 11.33 9.43
CA GLY A 8 -2.56 12.36 8.45
C GLY A 8 -1.38 12.88 7.62
N ASP A 9 -0.14 12.47 7.91
CA ASP A 9 1.00 12.86 7.07
C ASP A 9 0.88 12.21 5.69
N LYS A 10 1.23 12.97 4.64
CA LYS A 10 1.39 12.41 3.29
C LYS A 10 2.57 11.44 3.27
N ILE A 11 2.33 10.29 2.66
CA ILE A 11 3.31 9.22 2.48
C ILE A 11 3.24 8.69 1.06
N TYR A 12 4.41 8.48 0.47
CA TYR A 12 4.57 7.73 -0.78
C TYR A 12 5.08 6.33 -0.45
N ILE A 13 4.42 5.30 -0.97
CA ILE A 13 4.79 3.90 -0.77
C ILE A 13 4.89 3.21 -2.13
N GLU A 14 6.03 2.56 -2.36
CA GLU A 14 6.22 1.62 -3.46
C GLU A 14 6.26 0.20 -2.89
N TRP A 15 5.38 -0.67 -3.38
CA TRP A 15 5.20 -2.01 -2.85
C TRP A 15 4.76 -2.99 -3.94
N ILE A 16 5.03 -4.27 -3.72
CA ILE A 16 4.59 -5.34 -4.62
C ILE A 16 3.14 -5.68 -4.27
N ASP A 17 2.25 -5.54 -5.23
CA ASP A 17 0.87 -5.98 -5.06
C ASP A 17 0.73 -7.43 -5.48
N ALA A 18 0.61 -8.29 -4.46
CA ALA A 18 0.41 -9.72 -4.65
C ALA A 18 -0.94 -10.06 -5.30
N TYR A 19 -1.85 -9.09 -5.50
CA TYR A 19 -3.13 -9.27 -6.18
C TYR A 19 -3.11 -8.93 -7.68
N SER A 20 -1.98 -8.45 -8.22
CA SER A 20 -1.89 -7.90 -9.58
C SER A 20 -1.64 -8.92 -10.71
N THR A 21 -1.58 -10.21 -10.40
CA THR A 21 -1.52 -11.27 -11.42
C THR A 21 -2.92 -11.77 -11.74
N ASP A 22 -3.32 -11.66 -13.02
CA ASP A 22 -4.60 -12.16 -13.55
C ASP A 22 -4.65 -13.71 -13.47
N GLY A 23 -4.99 -14.22 -12.29
CA GLY A 23 -5.19 -15.65 -12.03
C GLY A 23 -4.58 -16.14 -10.71
N TRP A 24 -5.16 -17.21 -10.16
CA TRP A 24 -4.54 -17.99 -9.10
C TRP A 24 -3.24 -18.60 -9.64
N THR A 25 -2.11 -17.94 -9.41
CA THR A 25 -0.78 -18.39 -9.82
C THR A 25 -0.04 -19.01 -8.63
N THR A 26 1.04 -19.76 -8.86
CA THR A 26 1.85 -20.31 -7.77
C THR A 26 2.70 -19.23 -7.11
N SER A 27 3.11 -19.44 -5.86
CA SER A 27 3.97 -18.50 -5.12
C SER A 27 5.26 -18.17 -5.86
N GLU A 28 5.85 -19.16 -6.52
CA GLU A 28 7.11 -19.03 -7.24
C GLU A 28 6.94 -18.18 -8.51
N LYS A 29 5.82 -18.38 -9.21
CA LYS A 29 5.52 -17.68 -10.47
C LYS A 29 5.08 -16.24 -10.23
N ALA A 30 4.32 -16.00 -9.15
CA ALA A 30 4.08 -14.65 -8.66
C ALA A 30 5.42 -13.95 -8.32
N MET A 31 6.38 -14.64 -7.71
CA MET A 31 7.69 -14.05 -7.40
C MET A 31 8.50 -13.73 -8.66
N GLU A 32 8.51 -14.59 -9.68
CA GLU A 32 9.17 -14.31 -10.97
C GLU A 32 8.54 -13.12 -11.72
N GLU A 33 7.21 -13.06 -11.79
CA GLU A 33 6.45 -11.98 -12.45
C GLU A 33 6.51 -10.67 -11.64
N SER A 34 6.58 -10.76 -10.30
CA SER A 34 6.61 -9.61 -9.38
C SER A 34 7.86 -8.75 -9.43
N ASN A 35 8.92 -9.19 -10.11
CA ASN A 35 10.12 -8.36 -10.30
C ASN A 35 9.81 -7.04 -11.03
N ASN A 36 8.64 -6.92 -11.69
CA ASN A 36 8.19 -5.70 -12.37
C ASN A 36 6.78 -5.20 -11.96
N ALA A 37 6.03 -5.92 -11.13
CA ALA A 37 4.65 -5.56 -10.75
C ALA A 37 4.63 -4.69 -9.46
N PHE A 38 5.00 -3.42 -9.61
CA PHE A 38 5.04 -2.47 -8.50
C PHE A 38 3.79 -1.58 -8.46
N CYS A 39 3.14 -1.55 -7.31
CA CYS A 39 2.18 -0.52 -6.97
C CYS A 39 2.88 0.69 -6.35
N ARG A 40 2.41 1.88 -6.74
CA ARG A 40 2.87 3.17 -6.22
C ARG A 40 1.66 3.89 -5.66
N THR A 41 1.71 4.20 -4.37
CA THR A 41 0.58 4.79 -3.65
C THR A 41 1.02 6.09 -3.01
N ASN A 42 0.36 7.19 -3.37
CA ASN A 42 0.37 8.44 -2.60
C ASN A 42 -0.88 8.43 -1.72
N ALA A 43 -0.70 8.51 -0.40
CA ALA A 43 -1.79 8.36 0.55
C ALA A 43 -1.54 9.15 1.83
N LEU A 44 -2.55 9.19 2.70
CA LEU A 44 -2.40 9.66 4.07
C LEU A 44 -2.05 8.49 4.99
N TYR A 45 -1.03 8.66 5.82
CA TYR A 45 -0.65 7.68 6.83
C TYR A 45 -1.69 7.65 7.95
N LEU A 46 -2.27 6.48 8.19
CA LEU A 46 -3.23 6.28 9.29
C LEU A 46 -2.57 5.58 10.49
N GLY A 47 -1.47 4.85 10.26
CA GLY A 47 -0.76 4.12 11.31
C GLY A 47 -0.05 2.88 10.78
N GLU A 48 0.45 2.07 11.69
CA GLU A 48 1.06 0.79 11.37
C GLU A 48 0.74 -0.25 12.44
N SER A 49 0.61 -1.51 12.03
CA SER A 49 0.57 -2.67 12.92
C SER A 49 1.91 -3.42 12.87
N LYS A 50 2.00 -4.57 13.55
CA LYS A 50 3.19 -5.44 13.46
C LYS A 50 3.54 -5.78 12.00
N ASN A 51 2.54 -6.04 11.17
CA ASN A 51 2.73 -6.59 9.82
C ASN A 51 2.34 -5.63 8.69
N PHE A 52 1.59 -4.57 8.97
CA PHE A 52 0.98 -3.73 7.93
C PHE A 52 1.27 -2.24 8.15
N ILE A 53 1.32 -1.50 7.05
CA ILE A 53 1.18 -0.04 6.99
C ILE A 53 -0.25 0.24 6.58
N ILE A 54 -0.92 1.13 7.31
CA ILE A 54 -2.33 1.47 7.07
C ILE A 54 -2.37 2.88 6.49
N VAL A 55 -2.91 3.02 5.28
CA VAL A 55 -2.99 4.29 4.58
C VAL A 55 -4.37 4.52 3.97
N SER A 56 -4.73 5.77 3.70
CA SER A 56 -5.94 6.14 2.96
C SER A 56 -5.59 6.67 1.57
N HIS A 57 -6.01 5.98 0.50
CA HIS A 57 -5.61 6.27 -0.89
C HIS A 57 -6.60 7.12 -1.70
N THR A 58 -7.83 7.27 -1.22
CA THR A 58 -8.82 8.20 -1.79
C THR A 58 -9.27 9.13 -0.68
N GLN A 59 -9.25 10.44 -0.93
CA GLN A 59 -10.01 11.38 -0.13
C GLN A 59 -11.03 11.99 -1.08
N GLY A 60 -12.30 11.91 -0.72
CA GLY A 60 -13.30 12.78 -1.30
C GLY A 60 -12.90 14.24 -1.12
N ASP A 61 -13.15 15.02 -2.16
CA ASP A 61 -13.07 16.48 -2.16
C ASP A 61 -14.27 17.15 -1.47
N THR A 62 -15.30 16.37 -1.14
CA THR A 62 -16.56 16.87 -0.56
C THR A 62 -17.04 15.98 0.58
N LYS A 63 -17.87 16.56 1.46
CA LYS A 63 -18.48 15.89 2.62
C LYS A 63 -19.28 14.64 2.20
N ASP A 64 -19.87 14.68 1.00
CA ASP A 64 -20.76 13.64 0.46
C ASP A 64 -20.03 12.57 -0.36
N ASN A 65 -18.75 12.79 -0.71
CA ASN A 65 -17.90 11.83 -1.45
C ASN A 65 -16.65 11.41 -0.68
N SER A 66 -16.67 11.49 0.65
CA SER A 66 -15.53 11.13 1.51
C SER A 66 -15.28 9.61 1.59
N VAL A 67 -15.12 8.96 0.43
CA VAL A 67 -14.67 7.57 0.31
C VAL A 67 -13.19 7.54 0.66
N MET A 68 -12.91 7.23 1.93
CA MET A 68 -11.58 6.91 2.42
C MET A 68 -11.29 5.43 2.21
N GLY A 69 -10.85 5.07 1.02
CA GLY A 69 -10.36 3.72 0.75
C GLY A 69 -9.14 3.43 1.63
N VAL A 70 -9.31 2.58 2.66
CA VAL A 70 -8.24 2.16 3.55
C VAL A 70 -7.48 1.00 2.92
N LEU A 71 -6.17 1.14 2.80
CA LEU A 71 -5.26 0.13 2.29
C LEU A 71 -4.33 -0.36 3.39
N ASN A 72 -4.31 -1.68 3.56
CA ASN A 72 -3.41 -2.36 4.48
C ASN A 72 -2.25 -2.96 3.68
N ILE A 73 -1.13 -2.25 3.59
CA ILE A 73 0.04 -2.67 2.82
C ILE A 73 0.95 -3.55 3.69
N PRO A 74 1.23 -4.81 3.32
CA PRO A 74 2.12 -5.66 4.08
C PRO A 74 3.55 -5.13 4.07
N LYS A 75 4.14 -4.92 5.25
CA LYS A 75 5.49 -4.36 5.41
C LYS A 75 6.58 -5.15 4.68
N LYS A 76 6.39 -6.46 4.55
CA LYS A 76 7.32 -7.37 3.86
C LYS A 76 7.39 -7.14 2.35
N TRP A 77 6.39 -6.48 1.76
CA TRP A 77 6.32 -6.20 0.32
C TRP A 77 6.62 -4.74 -0.02
N VAL A 78 6.96 -3.94 1.00
CA VAL A 78 7.32 -2.54 0.81
C VAL A 78 8.77 -2.44 0.38
N ARG A 79 8.98 -1.84 -0.77
CA ARG A 79 10.30 -1.60 -1.34
C ARG A 79 10.84 -0.21 -0.97
N ARG A 80 9.97 0.80 -0.98
CA ARG A 80 10.37 2.20 -0.73
C ARG A 80 9.27 2.99 -0.03
N ILE A 81 9.68 3.88 0.87
CA ILE A 81 8.82 4.86 1.55
C ILE A 81 9.45 6.25 1.49
N LYS A 82 8.63 7.29 1.31
CA LYS A 82 8.99 8.72 1.48
C LYS A 82 7.91 9.50 2.21
#